data_AF-A0A1V6YI23-F1
#
_entry.id   AF-A0A1V6YI23-F1
#
_cell.length_a   1.000
_cell.length_b   1.000
_cell.length_c   1.000
_cell.angle_alpha   90.00
_cell.angle_beta   90.00
_cell.angle_gamma   90.00
#
_symmetry.space_group_name_H-M   'P 1'
#
loop_
_entity.id
_entity.type
_entity.pdbx_description
1 polymer ?
#
loop_
_entity_poly.entity_id
_entity_poly.type
_entity_poly.pdbx_seq_one_letter_code
_entity_poly.pdbx_strand_id
1 'polypeptide(L)'
;MSGIALFPETFTVAPSGVVVGLLINRTGQYYWAICIGWCLSTIGMGLLCLLGATTGTITWIFLNLVPGLGIGMVLPSVAIAVQASASAENLAIAVATSTSFRGFGQSIGVAIGGVIFQNRMKSNLLNYPALQSMASEYSGDAASAVELIKGMHGQVKRDLTQAYADSLKIVWAFCCGISGLIFIVSLFTKSYYKAAP
;
A
#
# COMPACT_ATOMS: atom_id res chain seq x y z
N MET A 1 -1.82 7.94 19.27
CA MET A 1 -1.35 6.56 18.98
C MET A 1 -1.30 6.18 17.49
N SER A 2 -1.81 7.00 16.55
CA SER A 2 -1.75 6.66 15.12
C SER A 2 -0.32 6.70 14.54
N GLY A 3 0.56 7.55 15.09
CA GLY A 3 1.97 7.61 14.67
C GLY A 3 2.82 6.39 15.04
N ILE A 4 2.47 5.65 16.11
CA ILE A 4 3.18 4.42 16.50
C ILE A 4 2.78 3.26 15.59
N ALA A 5 1.56 3.27 15.04
CA ALA A 5 1.11 2.24 14.10
C ALA A 5 1.69 2.43 12.68
N LEU A 6 2.02 3.66 12.29
CA LEU A 6 2.70 3.95 11.01
C LEU A 6 4.23 3.82 11.10
N PHE A 7 4.75 3.75 12.32
CA PHE A 7 6.19 3.72 12.59
C PHE A 7 6.88 2.51 11.97
N PRO A 8 6.36 1.27 12.09
CA PRO A 8 7.02 0.09 11.54
C PRO A 8 7.09 0.12 10.02
N GLU A 9 6.00 0.53 9.35
CA GLU A 9 5.99 0.65 7.89
C GLU A 9 7.03 1.68 7.42
N THR A 10 6.99 2.90 7.98
CA THR A 10 7.87 4.00 7.56
C THR A 10 9.34 3.66 7.86
N PHE A 11 9.61 3.03 9.01
CA PHE A 11 10.96 2.63 9.41
C PHE A 11 11.50 1.47 8.57
N THR A 12 10.64 0.70 7.91
CA THR A 12 11.07 -0.40 7.01
C THR A 12 11.27 0.09 5.58
N VAL A 13 10.39 0.99 5.10
CA VAL A 13 10.44 1.55 3.74
C VAL A 13 11.72 2.36 3.51
N ALA A 14 12.11 3.20 4.49
CA ALA A 14 13.29 4.06 4.34
C ALA A 14 14.62 3.30 4.14
N PRO A 15 15.03 2.38 5.04
CA PRO A 15 16.30 1.65 4.87
C PRO A 15 16.27 0.69 3.68
N SER A 16 15.12 0.05 3.39
CA SER A 16 15.02 -0.82 2.22
C SER A 16 15.18 -0.05 0.91
N GLY A 17 14.56 1.14 0.79
CA GLY A 17 14.75 2.00 -0.36
C GLY A 17 16.19 2.48 -0.53
N VAL A 18 16.89 2.78 0.57
CA VAL A 18 18.31 3.15 0.53
C VAL A 18 19.18 1.98 0.07
N VAL A 19 19.00 0.79 0.66
CA VAL A 19 19.77 -0.42 0.30
C VAL A 19 19.57 -0.75 -1.18
N VAL A 20 18.34 -0.67 -1.67
CA VAL A 20 17.98 -1.01 -3.05
C VAL A 20 18.48 0.05 -4.02
N GLY A 21 18.38 1.33 -3.67
CA GLY A 21 18.97 2.42 -4.44
C GLY A 21 20.49 2.26 -4.60
N LEU A 22 21.19 1.89 -3.54
CA LEU A 22 22.63 1.58 -3.57
C LEU A 22 22.95 0.34 -4.40
N LEU A 23 22.15 -0.72 -4.26
CA LEU A 23 22.29 -1.96 -5.03
C LEU A 23 22.12 -1.70 -6.52
N ILE A 24 21.08 -0.97 -6.93
CA ILE A 24 20.86 -0.60 -8.33
C ILE A 24 21.99 0.28 -8.86
N ASN A 25 22.48 1.22 -8.04
CA ASN A 25 23.62 2.07 -8.41
C ASN A 25 24.87 1.23 -8.70
N ARG A 26 25.11 0.16 -7.92
CA ARG A 26 26.23 -0.77 -8.15
C ARG A 26 26.01 -1.78 -9.26
N THR A 27 24.81 -2.35 -9.39
CA THR A 27 24.53 -3.40 -10.38
C THR A 27 24.26 -2.83 -11.78
N GLY A 28 23.91 -1.55 -11.90
CA GLY A 28 23.49 -0.92 -13.17
C GLY A 28 22.15 -1.40 -13.72
N GLN A 29 21.65 -2.54 -13.23
CA GLN A 29 20.38 -3.15 -13.60
C GLN A 29 19.30 -2.77 -12.59
N TYR A 30 18.19 -2.21 -13.07
CA TYR A 30 17.03 -1.85 -12.24
C TYR A 30 15.86 -2.84 -12.41
N TYR A 31 15.87 -3.67 -13.46
CA TYR A 31 14.79 -4.59 -13.79
C TYR A 31 14.54 -5.65 -12.71
N TRP A 32 15.62 -6.25 -12.17
CA TRP A 32 15.51 -7.25 -11.09
C TRP A 32 14.84 -6.67 -9.85
N ALA A 33 15.15 -5.40 -9.50
CA ALA A 33 14.61 -4.74 -8.32
C ALA A 33 13.12 -4.41 -8.47
N ILE A 34 12.67 -4.05 -9.68
CA ILE A 34 11.25 -3.85 -9.98
C ILE A 34 10.49 -5.18 -9.86
N CYS A 35 11.02 -6.24 -10.49
CA CYS A 35 10.35 -7.54 -10.50
C CYS A 35 10.25 -8.15 -9.09
N ILE A 36 11.34 -8.14 -8.32
CA ILE A 36 11.35 -8.63 -6.94
C ILE A 36 10.50 -7.73 -6.04
N GLY A 37 10.57 -6.40 -6.20
CA GLY A 37 9.79 -5.45 -5.41
C GLY A 37 8.27 -5.63 -5.59
N TRP A 38 7.80 -5.82 -6.82
CA TRP A 38 6.37 -6.11 -7.09
C TRP A 38 5.96 -7.50 -6.61
N CYS A 39 6.83 -8.50 -6.71
CA CYS A 39 6.58 -9.83 -6.15
C CYS A 39 6.41 -9.75 -4.63
N LEU A 40 7.35 -9.11 -3.94
CA LEU A 40 7.30 -8.90 -2.49
C LEU A 40 6.08 -8.08 -2.06
N SER A 41 5.74 -7.04 -2.82
CA SER A 41 4.56 -6.20 -2.53
C SER A 41 3.26 -6.99 -2.68
N THR A 42 3.16 -7.83 -3.72
CA THR A 42 1.99 -8.69 -3.94
C THR A 42 1.84 -9.72 -2.83
N ILE A 43 2.94 -10.38 -2.45
CA ILE A 43 2.95 -11.33 -1.33
C ILE A 43 2.61 -10.62 -0.02
N GLY A 44 3.17 -9.44 0.23
CA GLY A 44 2.92 -8.63 1.44
C GLY A 44 1.46 -8.19 1.56
N MET A 45 0.85 -7.69 0.49
CA MET A 45 -0.57 -7.35 0.46
C MET A 45 -1.48 -8.57 0.66
N GLY A 46 -1.11 -9.72 0.07
CA GLY A 46 -1.83 -10.99 0.29
C GLY A 46 -1.73 -11.47 1.73
N LEU A 47 -0.58 -11.28 2.37
CA LEU A 47 -0.35 -11.60 3.78
C LEU A 47 -1.13 -10.67 4.72
N LEU A 48 -1.25 -9.39 4.37
CA LEU A 48 -2.10 -8.43 5.07
C LEU A 48 -3.60 -8.80 4.99
N CYS A 49 -4.05 -9.45 3.92
CA CYS A 49 -5.42 -9.97 3.85
C CYS A 49 -5.71 -11.06 4.90
N LEU A 50 -4.68 -11.79 5.34
CA LEU A 50 -4.79 -12.77 6.43
C LEU A 50 -4.83 -12.13 7.83
N LEU A 51 -4.64 -10.80 7.94
CA LEU A 51 -4.62 -10.11 9.22
C LEU A 51 -6.02 -10.07 9.85
N GLY A 52 -6.22 -10.86 10.91
CA GLY A 52 -7.45 -10.88 11.73
C GLY A 52 -7.36 -9.97 12.96
N ALA A 53 -8.52 -9.65 13.56
CA ALA A 53 -8.62 -8.82 14.78
C ALA A 53 -7.90 -9.40 16.01
N THR A 54 -7.46 -10.66 15.96
CA THR A 54 -6.73 -11.39 17.00
C THR A 54 -5.22 -11.49 16.74
N THR A 55 -4.69 -10.82 15.73
CA THR A 55 -3.27 -10.94 15.37
C THR A 55 -2.37 -10.26 16.42
N GLY A 56 -1.43 -11.01 17.01
CA GLY A 56 -0.49 -10.49 18.00
C GLY A 56 0.42 -9.39 17.43
N THR A 57 0.82 -8.44 18.27
CA THR A 57 1.63 -7.27 17.89
C THR A 57 2.92 -7.64 17.13
N ILE A 58 3.57 -8.74 17.50
CA ILE A 58 4.80 -9.21 16.83
C ILE A 58 4.52 -9.67 15.40
N THR A 59 3.46 -10.48 15.20
CA THR A 59 3.05 -10.94 13.86
C THR A 59 2.64 -9.75 12.99
N TRP A 60 1.96 -8.75 13.55
CA TRP A 60 1.59 -7.53 12.83
C TRP A 60 2.82 -6.73 12.34
N ILE A 61 3.90 -6.66 13.12
CA ILE A 61 5.16 -6.01 12.71
C ILE A 61 5.78 -6.75 11.52
N PHE A 62 5.92 -8.08 11.60
CA PHE A 62 6.50 -8.87 10.50
C PHE A 62 5.63 -8.83 9.23
N LEU A 63 4.30 -8.79 9.39
CA LEU A 63 3.37 -8.66 8.26
C LEU A 63 3.46 -7.30 7.56
N ASN A 64 3.77 -6.22 8.27
CA ASN A 64 4.01 -4.90 7.68
C ASN A 64 5.42 -4.75 7.11
N LEU A 65 6.38 -5.53 7.61
CA LEU A 65 7.75 -5.51 7.11
C LEU A 65 7.83 -5.89 5.62
N VAL A 66 7.17 -6.97 5.23
CA VAL A 66 7.18 -7.50 3.85
C VAL A 66 6.67 -6.50 2.80
N PRO A 67 5.46 -5.91 2.93
CA PRO A 67 4.98 -4.89 2.00
C PRO A 67 5.83 -3.61 2.07
N GLY A 68 6.33 -3.23 3.26
CA GLY A 68 7.24 -2.10 3.40
C GLY A 68 8.55 -2.27 2.63
N LEU A 69 9.14 -3.47 2.66
CA LEU A 69 10.31 -3.82 1.85
C LEU A 69 9.99 -3.76 0.36
N GLY A 70 8.85 -4.32 -0.07
CA GLY A 70 8.43 -4.31 -1.46
C GLY A 70 8.23 -2.88 -2.01
N ILE A 71 7.50 -2.04 -1.28
CA ILE A 71 7.27 -0.64 -1.66
C ILE A 71 8.59 0.14 -1.65
N GLY A 72 9.43 -0.08 -0.63
CA GLY A 72 10.77 0.50 -0.54
C GLY A 72 11.66 0.14 -1.72
N MET A 73 11.52 -1.06 -2.30
CA MET A 73 12.22 -1.46 -3.52
C MET A 73 11.67 -0.77 -4.78
N VAL A 74 10.35 -0.72 -4.93
CA VAL A 74 9.69 -0.25 -6.16
C VAL A 74 9.89 1.26 -6.37
N LEU A 75 9.77 2.06 -5.31
CA LEU A 75 9.85 3.53 -5.37
C LEU A 75 11.15 4.06 -6.04
N PRO A 76 12.36 3.71 -5.57
CA PRO A 76 13.60 4.14 -6.20
C PRO A 76 13.81 3.47 -7.56
N SER A 77 13.39 2.22 -7.74
CA SER A 77 13.61 1.48 -8.98
C SER A 77 12.86 2.08 -10.16
N VAL A 78 11.59 2.46 -9.97
CA VAL A 78 10.77 3.10 -11.00
C VAL A 78 11.32 4.50 -11.32
N ALA A 79 11.73 5.27 -10.30
CA ALA A 79 12.34 6.58 -10.52
C ALA A 79 13.62 6.48 -11.36
N ILE A 80 14.46 5.47 -11.10
CA ILE A 80 15.67 5.20 -11.89
C ILE A 80 15.33 4.75 -13.31
N ALA A 81 14.29 3.93 -13.48
CA ALA A 81 13.86 3.47 -14.81
C ALA A 81 13.36 4.61 -15.70
N VAL A 82 12.57 5.54 -15.13
CA VAL A 82 12.11 6.75 -15.84
C VAL A 82 13.30 7.62 -16.24
N GLN A 83 14.24 7.82 -15.31
CA GLN A 83 15.46 8.59 -15.58
C GLN A 83 16.33 7.93 -16.66
N ALA A 84 16.43 6.60 -16.67
CA ALA A 84 17.21 5.85 -17.65
C ALA A 84 16.57 5.82 -19.05
N SER A 85 15.25 5.98 -19.15
CA SER A 85 14.51 5.94 -20.42
C SER A 85 14.45 7.29 -21.12
N ALA A 86 14.87 8.38 -20.47
CA ALA A 86 14.84 9.73 -20.99
C ALA A 86 16.22 10.20 -21.48
N SER A 87 16.25 10.97 -22.56
CA SER A 87 17.46 11.69 -22.96
C SER A 87 17.79 12.80 -21.96
N ALA A 88 19.06 13.20 -21.85
CA ALA A 88 19.51 14.23 -20.91
C ALA A 88 18.72 15.55 -21.03
N GLU A 89 18.31 15.92 -22.24
CA GLU A 89 17.51 17.11 -22.54
C GLU A 89 16.07 16.99 -22.04
N ASN A 90 15.48 15.79 -22.07
CA ASN A 90 14.09 15.53 -21.69
C ASN A 90 13.94 14.93 -20.29
N LEU A 91 15.04 14.74 -19.55
CA LEU A 91 15.05 14.09 -18.24
C LEU A 91 14.10 14.78 -17.26
N ALA A 92 14.16 16.11 -17.18
CA ALA A 92 13.31 16.90 -16.29
C ALA A 92 11.82 16.74 -16.65
N ILE A 93 11.49 16.74 -17.95
CA ILE A 93 10.12 16.57 -18.44
C ILE A 93 9.63 15.15 -18.11
N ALA A 94 10.42 14.11 -18.37
CA ALA A 94 10.05 12.72 -18.10
C ALA A 94 9.79 12.47 -16.59
N VAL A 95 10.65 13.02 -15.72
CA VAL A 95 10.48 12.92 -14.27
C VAL A 95 9.23 13.68 -13.82
N ALA A 96 9.01 14.89 -14.33
CA ALA A 96 7.81 15.67 -14.02
C ALA A 96 6.54 14.94 -14.45
N THR A 97 6.47 14.46 -15.70
CA THR A 97 5.35 13.68 -16.22
C THR A 97 5.11 12.43 -15.38
N SER A 98 6.14 11.65 -15.07
CA SER A 98 5.99 10.46 -14.22
C SER A 98 5.47 10.80 -12.83
N THR A 99 5.93 11.91 -12.24
CA THR A 99 5.47 12.36 -10.92
C THR A 99 4.03 12.82 -10.97
N SER A 100 3.61 13.53 -12.03
CA SER A 100 2.22 13.93 -12.25
C SER A 100 1.30 12.72 -12.41
N PHE A 101 1.66 11.74 -13.25
CA PHE A 101 0.90 10.50 -13.41
C PHE A 101 0.79 9.71 -12.10
N ARG A 102 1.87 9.69 -11.31
CA ARG A 102 1.86 9.07 -9.99
C ARG A 102 0.92 9.81 -9.04
N GLY A 103 0.92 11.14 -9.04
CA GLY A 103 -0.02 11.95 -8.25
C GLY A 103 -1.48 11.64 -8.62
N PHE A 104 -1.79 11.56 -9.91
CA PHE A 104 -3.12 11.14 -10.38
C PHE A 104 -3.47 9.72 -9.92
N GLY A 105 -2.56 8.77 -10.06
CA GLY A 105 -2.73 7.39 -9.60
C GLY A 105 -2.99 7.31 -8.10
N GLN A 106 -2.31 8.11 -7.28
CA GLN A 106 -2.55 8.16 -5.84
C GLN A 106 -3.95 8.70 -5.52
N SER A 107 -4.38 9.81 -6.14
CA SER A 107 -5.71 10.37 -5.92
C SER A 107 -6.82 9.40 -6.32
N ILE A 108 -6.70 8.74 -7.48
CA ILE A 108 -7.65 7.74 -7.97
C ILE A 108 -7.66 6.52 -7.04
N GLY A 109 -6.48 6.03 -6.65
CA GLY A 109 -6.33 4.89 -5.77
C GLY A 109 -6.96 5.12 -4.39
N VAL A 110 -6.74 6.30 -3.80
CA VAL A 110 -7.36 6.70 -2.52
C VAL A 110 -8.87 6.82 -2.66
N ALA A 111 -9.38 7.41 -3.75
CA ALA A 111 -10.81 7.53 -3.99
C ALA A 111 -11.49 6.16 -4.11
N ILE A 112 -10.92 5.26 -4.93
CA ILE A 112 -11.47 3.90 -5.11
C ILE A 112 -11.37 3.11 -3.80
N GLY A 113 -10.22 3.14 -3.12
CA GLY A 113 -10.03 2.47 -1.82
C GLY A 113 -11.01 2.98 -0.76
N GLY A 114 -11.25 4.29 -0.71
CA GLY A 114 -12.24 4.93 0.15
C GLY A 114 -13.66 4.45 -0.15
N VAL A 115 -14.08 4.42 -1.41
CA VAL A 115 -15.42 3.95 -1.79
C VAL A 115 -15.60 2.45 -1.48
N ILE A 116 -14.60 1.62 -1.75
CA ILE A 116 -14.62 0.19 -1.40
C ILE A 116 -14.76 0.02 0.11
N PHE A 117 -13.96 0.76 0.89
CA PHE A 117 -14.02 0.76 2.35
C PHE A 117 -15.40 1.20 2.85
N GLN A 118 -15.90 2.35 2.40
CA GLN A 118 -17.20 2.91 2.79
C GLN A 118 -18.34 1.92 2.53
N ASN A 119 -18.40 1.36 1.32
CA ASN A 119 -19.43 0.39 0.94
C ASN A 119 -19.36 -0.87 1.79
N ARG A 120 -18.15 -1.38 2.05
CA ARG A 120 -17.98 -2.59 2.84
C ARG A 120 -18.24 -2.36 4.32
N MET A 121 -17.80 -1.23 4.86
CA MET A 121 -18.03 -0.81 6.24
C MET A 121 -19.52 -0.65 6.49
N LYS A 122 -20.24 0.04 5.61
CA LYS A 122 -21.69 0.16 5.67
C LYS A 122 -22.37 -1.22 5.66
N SER A 123 -21.98 -2.11 4.74
CA SER A 123 -22.52 -3.47 4.66
C SER A 123 -22.25 -4.30 5.92
N ASN A 124 -21.05 -4.18 6.52
CA ASN A 124 -20.70 -4.87 7.75
C ASN A 124 -21.47 -4.32 8.96
N LEU A 125 -21.63 -2.99 9.06
CA LEU A 125 -22.37 -2.33 10.13
C LEU A 125 -23.86 -2.68 10.12
N LEU A 126 -24.44 -2.90 8.94
CA LEU A 126 -25.83 -3.33 8.81
C LEU A 126 -26.11 -4.72 9.43
N ASN A 127 -25.08 -5.55 9.60
CA ASN A 127 -25.21 -6.86 10.25
C ASN A 127 -25.25 -6.76 11.78
N TYR A 128 -24.98 -5.58 12.36
CA TYR A 128 -25.02 -5.35 13.80
C TYR A 128 -26.23 -4.48 14.16
N PRO A 129 -27.25 -5.03 14.86
CA PRO A 129 -28.49 -4.31 15.16
C PRO A 129 -28.26 -3.01 15.94
N ALA A 130 -27.24 -2.98 16.82
CA ALA A 130 -26.88 -1.82 17.62
C ALA A 130 -26.20 -0.68 16.84
N LEU A 131 -25.71 -0.96 15.63
CA LEU A 131 -24.90 -0.03 14.82
C LEU A 131 -25.59 0.35 13.49
N GLN A 132 -26.73 -0.27 13.15
CA GLN A 132 -27.48 -0.01 11.92
C GLN A 132 -27.85 1.47 11.74
N SER A 133 -28.30 2.14 12.80
CA SER A 133 -28.72 3.54 12.77
C SER A 133 -27.56 4.51 12.54
N MET A 134 -26.33 4.13 12.91
CA MET A 134 -25.12 4.93 12.75
C MET A 134 -24.28 4.49 11.54
N ALA A 135 -24.78 3.54 10.74
CA ALA A 135 -24.02 2.93 9.66
C ALA A 135 -23.59 3.94 8.58
N SER A 136 -24.44 4.92 8.26
CA SER A 136 -24.10 5.99 7.30
C SER A 136 -23.07 6.96 7.83
N GLU A 137 -23.13 7.28 9.13
CA GLU A 137 -22.21 8.21 9.78
C GLU A 137 -20.82 7.60 9.97
N TYR A 138 -20.76 6.34 10.41
CA TYR A 138 -19.52 5.63 10.71
C TYR A 138 -18.85 5.00 9.47
N SER A 139 -19.55 4.90 8.35
CA SER A 139 -18.96 4.42 7.10
C SER A 139 -18.18 5.49 6.34
N GLY A 140 -18.39 6.79 6.62
CA GLY A 140 -18.01 7.89 5.73
C GLY A 140 -16.51 8.08 5.50
N ASP A 141 -15.68 7.90 6.53
CA ASP A 141 -14.23 8.04 6.39
C ASP A 141 -13.51 7.04 7.31
N ALA A 142 -12.44 6.43 6.80
CA ALA A 142 -11.71 5.43 7.56
C ALA A 142 -10.96 6.04 8.75
N ALA A 143 -10.43 7.25 8.61
CA ALA A 143 -9.73 7.93 9.70
C ALA A 143 -10.70 8.39 10.79
N SER A 144 -11.87 8.92 10.41
CA SER A 144 -12.91 9.30 11.37
C SER A 144 -13.46 8.09 12.14
N ALA A 145 -13.64 6.95 11.48
CA ALA A 145 -14.06 5.71 12.13
C ALA A 145 -13.07 5.25 13.22
N VAL A 146 -11.76 5.43 13.01
CA VAL A 146 -10.73 5.11 14.01
C VAL A 146 -10.81 6.05 15.22
N GLU A 147 -11.14 7.32 15.04
CA GLU A 147 -11.33 8.25 16.16
C GLU A 147 -12.57 7.91 16.98
N LEU A 148 -13.67 7.56 16.32
CA LEU A 148 -14.89 7.08 16.95
C LEU A 148 -14.65 5.80 17.78
N ILE A 149 -13.93 4.82 17.24
CA ILE A 149 -13.58 3.57 17.94
C ILE A 149 -12.79 3.83 19.24
N LYS A 150 -11.94 4.87 19.25
CA LYS A 150 -11.13 5.22 20.44
C LYS A 150 -11.97 5.75 21.59
N GLY A 151 -13.05 6.47 21.31
CA GLY A 151 -13.96 7.03 22.32
C GLY A 151 -14.97 6.02 22.88
N MET A 152 -15.12 4.85 22.25
CA MET A 152 -16.12 3.86 22.64
C MET A 152 -15.57 2.79 23.59
N HIS A 153 -16.46 2.22 24.41
CA HIS A 153 -16.17 1.15 25.38
C HIS A 153 -17.17 0.00 25.23
N GLY A 154 -16.79 -1.20 25.70
CA GLY A 154 -17.68 -2.37 25.74
C GLY A 154 -17.85 -3.12 24.41
N GLN A 155 -18.99 -3.79 24.24
CA GLN A 155 -19.28 -4.68 23.10
C GLN A 155 -19.32 -3.92 21.77
N VAL A 156 -19.89 -2.70 21.76
CA VAL A 156 -20.00 -1.86 20.56
C VAL A 156 -18.63 -1.53 19.97
N LYS A 157 -17.60 -1.34 20.82
CA LYS A 157 -16.21 -1.15 20.36
C LYS A 157 -15.68 -2.37 19.63
N ARG A 158 -15.94 -3.57 20.16
CA ARG A 158 -15.47 -4.83 19.54
C ARG A 158 -16.13 -5.03 18.19
N ASP A 159 -17.45 -4.86 18.12
CA ASP A 159 -18.23 -5.03 16.89
C ASP A 159 -17.81 -4.01 15.81
N LEU A 160 -17.60 -2.74 16.19
CA LEU A 160 -17.11 -1.70 15.28
C LEU A 160 -15.66 -1.96 14.82
N THR A 161 -14.79 -2.42 15.72
CA THR A 161 -13.40 -2.79 15.38
C THR A 161 -13.34 -3.97 14.43
N GLN A 162 -14.20 -4.97 14.63
CA GLN A 162 -14.32 -6.14 13.75
C GLN A 162 -14.81 -5.74 12.36
N ALA A 163 -15.90 -4.95 12.29
CA ALA A 163 -16.45 -4.43 11.03
C ALA A 163 -15.41 -3.59 10.27
N TYR A 164 -14.63 -2.78 10.99
CA TYR A 164 -13.54 -1.98 10.43
C TYR A 164 -12.42 -2.86 9.86
N ALA A 165 -11.95 -3.85 10.63
CA ALA A 165 -10.90 -4.77 10.20
C ALA A 165 -11.32 -5.58 8.96
N ASP A 166 -12.56 -6.10 8.93
CA ASP A 166 -13.07 -6.86 7.77
C ASP A 166 -13.25 -5.99 6.52
N SER A 167 -13.54 -4.70 6.70
CA SER A 167 -13.61 -3.75 5.59
C SER A 167 -12.23 -3.47 5.00
N LEU A 168 -11.22 -3.29 5.85
CA LEU A 168 -9.82 -3.10 5.42
C LEU A 168 -9.26 -4.31 4.66
N LYS A 169 -9.60 -5.54 5.06
CA LYS A 169 -9.15 -6.75 4.33
C LYS A 169 -9.53 -6.72 2.85
N ILE A 170 -10.71 -6.20 2.51
CA ILE A 170 -11.17 -6.11 1.12
C ILE A 170 -10.41 -5.04 0.36
N VAL A 171 -10.07 -3.93 1.01
CA VAL A 171 -9.19 -2.90 0.41
C VAL A 171 -7.81 -3.50 0.14
N TRP A 172 -7.23 -4.23 1.10
CA TRP A 172 -5.95 -4.92 0.89
C TRP A 172 -6.02 -5.98 -0.20
N ALA A 173 -7.13 -6.73 -0.30
CA ALA A 173 -7.32 -7.73 -1.36
C ALA A 173 -7.39 -7.07 -2.75
N PHE A 174 -8.06 -5.92 -2.85
CA PHE A 174 -8.08 -5.12 -4.06
C PHE A 174 -6.68 -4.61 -4.43
N CYS A 175 -5.94 -4.05 -3.47
CA CYS A 175 -4.55 -3.65 -3.67
C CYS A 175 -3.64 -4.81 -4.06
N CYS A 176 -3.88 -6.01 -3.50
CA CYS A 176 -3.18 -7.25 -3.86
C CYS A 176 -3.42 -7.61 -5.32
N GLY A 177 -4.68 -7.56 -5.77
CA GLY A 177 -5.04 -7.83 -7.17
C GLY A 177 -4.38 -6.86 -8.15
N ILE A 178 -4.39 -5.57 -7.82
CA ILE A 178 -3.69 -4.54 -8.62
C ILE A 178 -2.17 -4.80 -8.62
N SER A 179 -1.57 -5.07 -7.45
CA SER A 179 -0.13 -5.33 -7.36
C SER A 179 0.29 -6.57 -8.15
N GLY A 180 -0.54 -7.62 -8.14
CA GLY A 180 -0.33 -8.82 -8.95
C GLY A 180 -0.44 -8.54 -10.45
N LEU A 181 -1.41 -7.72 -10.88
CA LEU A 181 -1.49 -7.27 -12.27
C LEU A 181 -0.25 -6.48 -12.68
N ILE A 182 0.22 -5.56 -11.83
CA ILE A 182 1.42 -4.77 -12.12
C ILE A 182 2.67 -5.64 -12.15
N PHE A 183 2.76 -6.66 -11.28
CA PHE A 183 3.82 -7.66 -11.34
C PHE A 183 3.83 -8.38 -12.70
N ILE A 184 2.67 -8.84 -13.18
CA ILE A 184 2.55 -9.48 -14.50
C ILE A 184 2.96 -8.52 -15.61
N VAL A 185 2.49 -7.28 -15.59
CA VAL A 185 2.88 -6.26 -16.59
C VAL A 185 4.38 -5.96 -16.53
N SER A 186 4.98 -5.97 -15.34
CA SER A 186 6.41 -5.78 -15.16
C SER A 186 7.23 -6.89 -15.82
N LEU A 187 6.71 -8.12 -15.89
CA LEU A 187 7.37 -9.23 -16.61
C LEU A 187 7.44 -8.98 -18.12
N PHE A 188 6.47 -8.25 -18.68
CA PHE A 188 6.46 -7.87 -20.11
C PHE A 188 7.27 -6.61 -20.42
N THR A 189 7.74 -5.89 -19.41
CA THR A 189 8.52 -4.67 -19.62
C THR A 189 9.92 -5.04 -20.14
N LYS A 190 10.29 -4.56 -21.33
CA LYS A 190 11.62 -4.78 -21.90
C LYS A 190 12.71 -4.23 -20.98
N SER A 191 13.69 -5.06 -20.66
CA SER A 191 14.90 -4.65 -19.93
C SER A 191 15.72 -3.70 -20.80
N TYR A 192 15.60 -2.39 -20.58
CA TYR A 192 16.58 -1.44 -21.11
C TYR A 192 17.78 -1.43 -20.17
N TYR A 193 18.94 -1.82 -20.70
CA TYR A 193 20.21 -1.74 -19.98
C TYR A 193 20.60 -0.26 -19.85
N LYS A 194 20.96 0.20 -18.65
CA LYS A 194 21.66 1.48 -18.53
C LYS A 194 22.97 1.36 -19.29
N ALA A 195 23.12 2.09 -20.39
CA ALA A 195 24.43 2.28 -21.00
C ALA A 195 25.36 2.82 -19.90
N ALA A 196 26.45 2.10 -19.63
CA ALA A 196 27.49 2.54 -18.73
C ALA A 196 28.11 3.85 -19.27
N PRO A 197 28.52 4.78 -18.40
CA PRO A 197 29.21 6.00 -18.82
C PRO A 197 30.52 5.72 -19.56
#